data_AF-A0A1E3BEY8-F1
#
_entry.id   AF-A0A1E3BEY8-F1
#
_cell.length_a   1.000
_cell.length_b   1.000
_cell.length_c   1.000
_cell.angle_alpha   90.00
_cell.angle_beta   90.00
_cell.angle_gamma   90.00
#
_symmetry.space_group_name_H-M   'P 1'
#
loop_
_entity.id
_entity.type
_entity.pdbx_description
1 polymer ?
#
loop_
_entity_poly.entity_id
_entity_poly.type
_entity_poly.pdbx_seq_one_letter_code
_entity_poly.pdbx_strand_id
1 'polypeptide(L)'
;MSAPDDSEAKPTRTHLLLENLPAEIRRHLLFTLEYEELKALVHASPVYHQQYLLDRHSVLSNCLQMVLGSNTIDAFIKPLAWHYTEWALDNIAKETKEETKETGDEQAHKPLSRTEEAGIVRALYRFQLHCNLFGVSQYNFFRQRRLKFLDVDILNIFFRVFEPWDVEEIACIYTFTKAKYNQIFDDIRWDVHQENPKFEAQRRPPTPDGAFDFDSEMTRSMLLEGTITRGLELLHYVHFETKDHAHLYMRRKYHPSDKDLKQRRCDPLPFQSDREDLPPLAWTLIWQGTYSNLLGWYIEDASRVWGYIMWGAARLEHTGAKDLLARQ
;
A
#
# COMPACT_ATOMS: atom_id res chain seq x y z
N MET A 1 -30.23 -13.33 75.41
CA MET A 1 -30.80 -14.23 74.40
C MET A 1 -31.35 -13.36 73.29
N SER A 2 -30.68 -13.41 72.15
CA SER A 2 -31.09 -12.97 70.81
C SER A 2 -31.61 -11.54 70.60
N ALA A 3 -30.71 -10.63 70.21
CA ALA A 3 -30.93 -9.83 69.00
C ALA A 3 -30.40 -10.67 67.82
N PRO A 4 -31.12 -10.73 66.69
CA PRO A 4 -30.70 -9.89 65.56
C PRO A 4 -31.88 -9.40 64.69
N ASP A 5 -31.69 -8.30 63.97
CA ASP A 5 -31.82 -8.30 62.50
C ASP A 5 -31.24 -6.99 61.95
N ASP A 6 -29.92 -6.97 61.74
CA ASP A 6 -29.30 -5.99 60.85
C ASP A 6 -29.63 -6.42 59.42
N SER A 7 -30.57 -5.71 58.78
CA SER A 7 -30.85 -5.90 57.37
C SER A 7 -29.67 -5.37 56.54
N GLU A 8 -28.67 -6.23 56.30
CA GLU A 8 -27.62 -6.02 55.32
C GLU A 8 -28.26 -5.78 53.94
N ALA A 9 -28.15 -4.54 53.44
CA ALA A 9 -28.44 -4.22 52.06
C ALA A 9 -27.45 -4.98 51.16
N LYS A 10 -27.90 -6.09 50.57
CA LYS A 10 -27.14 -6.82 49.54
C LYS A 10 -26.82 -5.87 48.37
N PRO A 11 -25.56 -5.76 47.94
CA PRO A 11 -25.23 -4.97 46.76
C PRO A 11 -25.94 -5.61 45.57
N THR A 12 -26.87 -4.87 44.96
CA THR A 12 -27.53 -5.31 43.74
C THR A 12 -26.45 -5.41 42.68
N ARG A 13 -26.04 -6.65 42.36
CA ARG A 13 -25.10 -6.95 41.29
C ARG A 13 -25.76 -6.48 40.00
N THR A 14 -25.50 -5.25 39.61
CA THR A 14 -25.90 -4.70 38.32
C THR A 14 -25.27 -5.63 37.31
N HIS A 15 -26.08 -6.46 36.65
CA HIS A 15 -25.61 -7.28 35.55
C HIS A 15 -24.89 -6.32 34.59
N LEU A 16 -23.58 -6.50 34.43
CA LEU A 16 -22.78 -5.78 33.44
C LEU A 16 -23.28 -6.22 32.07
N LEU A 17 -24.39 -5.62 31.64
CA LEU A 17 -24.92 -5.81 30.30
C LEU A 17 -23.87 -5.22 29.35
N LEU A 18 -23.53 -6.01 28.33
CA LEU A 18 -22.57 -5.66 27.29
C LEU A 18 -22.84 -4.27 26.69
N GLU A 19 -24.11 -3.88 26.65
CA GLU A 19 -24.61 -2.59 26.15
C GLU A 19 -24.26 -1.38 27.03
N ASN A 20 -24.00 -1.60 28.32
CA ASN A 20 -23.66 -0.54 29.28
C ASN A 20 -22.16 -0.23 29.30
N LEU A 21 -21.36 -0.86 28.45
CA LEU A 21 -19.95 -0.56 28.32
C LEU A 21 -19.73 0.85 27.72
N PRO A 22 -18.66 1.55 28.12
CA PRO A 22 -18.26 2.81 27.50
C PRO A 22 -18.11 2.66 25.98
N ALA A 23 -18.40 3.71 25.22
CA ALA A 23 -18.42 3.68 23.77
C ALA A 23 -17.06 3.24 23.18
N GLU A 24 -15.96 3.58 23.84
CA GLU A 24 -14.60 3.21 23.50
C GLU A 24 -14.37 1.69 23.60
N ILE A 25 -14.92 1.06 24.64
CA ILE A 25 -14.82 -0.39 24.85
C ILE A 25 -15.75 -1.13 23.89
N ARG A 26 -16.98 -0.62 23.67
CA ARG A 26 -17.90 -1.16 22.65
C ARG A 26 -17.29 -1.09 21.26
N ARG A 27 -16.65 0.03 20.93
CA ARG A 27 -15.90 0.20 19.69
C ARG A 27 -14.75 -0.78 19.61
N HIS A 28 -13.92 -0.92 20.64
CA HIS A 28 -12.82 -1.88 20.64
C HIS A 28 -13.31 -3.31 20.36
N LEU A 29 -14.38 -3.74 21.04
CA LEU A 29 -15.01 -5.04 20.81
C LEU A 29 -15.48 -5.23 19.36
N LEU A 30 -16.10 -4.22 18.74
CA LEU A 30 -16.51 -4.30 17.33
C LEU A 30 -15.32 -4.48 16.37
N PHE A 31 -14.14 -4.01 16.73
CA PHE A 31 -12.92 -4.15 15.92
C PHE A 31 -12.16 -5.47 16.19
N THR A 32 -12.48 -6.21 17.25
CA THR A 32 -11.79 -7.47 17.56
C THR A 32 -12.53 -8.71 17.07
N LEU A 33 -13.82 -8.57 16.73
CA LEU A 33 -14.68 -9.69 16.36
C LEU A 33 -14.48 -10.10 14.89
N GLU A 34 -14.54 -11.40 14.64
CA GLU A 34 -14.55 -11.95 13.29
C GLU A 34 -15.89 -11.68 12.61
N TYR A 35 -15.95 -11.86 11.28
CA TYR A 35 -17.12 -11.47 10.48
C TYR A 35 -18.45 -12.08 10.99
N GLU A 36 -18.47 -13.38 11.31
CA GLU A 36 -19.68 -14.05 11.78
C GLU A 36 -20.10 -13.59 13.19
N GLU A 37 -19.14 -13.33 14.07
CA GLU A 37 -19.38 -12.85 15.44
C GLU A 37 -19.82 -11.39 15.46
N LEU A 38 -19.20 -10.55 14.62
CA LEU A 38 -19.58 -9.16 14.40
C LEU A 38 -21.03 -9.09 13.89
N LYS A 39 -21.34 -9.88 12.85
CA LYS A 39 -22.68 -9.95 12.27
C LYS A 39 -23.69 -10.36 13.35
N ALA A 40 -23.41 -11.41 14.11
CA ALA A 40 -24.28 -11.84 15.20
C ALA A 40 -24.52 -10.73 16.24
N LEU A 41 -23.46 -10.03 16.69
CA LEU A 41 -23.55 -8.99 17.71
C LEU A 41 -24.32 -7.75 17.23
N VAL A 42 -24.06 -7.30 15.99
CA VAL A 42 -24.72 -6.14 15.37
C VAL A 42 -26.21 -6.39 15.12
N HIS A 43 -26.60 -7.64 14.87
CA HIS A 43 -28.01 -8.01 14.73
C HIS A 43 -28.70 -8.27 16.07
N ALA A 44 -27.95 -8.69 17.10
CA ALA A 44 -28.51 -9.03 18.41
C ALA A 44 -28.73 -7.82 19.35
N SER A 45 -27.99 -6.73 19.18
CA SER A 45 -28.05 -5.56 20.07
C SER A 45 -28.25 -4.25 19.30
N PRO A 46 -29.33 -3.48 19.57
CA PRO A 46 -29.54 -2.16 18.98
C PRO A 46 -28.44 -1.14 19.34
N VAL A 47 -27.85 -1.27 20.53
CA VAL A 47 -26.77 -0.38 21.01
C VAL A 47 -25.48 -0.62 20.23
N TYR A 48 -25.15 -1.89 19.96
CA TYR A 48 -24.01 -2.24 19.10
C TYR A 48 -24.32 -2.00 17.62
N HIS A 49 -25.57 -2.11 17.20
CA HIS A 49 -25.99 -1.72 15.85
C HIS A 49 -25.75 -0.23 15.58
N GLN A 50 -26.15 0.65 16.52
CA GLN A 50 -25.90 2.09 16.40
C GLN A 50 -24.40 2.42 16.42
N GLN A 51 -23.62 1.80 17.31
CA GLN A 51 -22.17 2.00 17.34
C GLN A 51 -21.50 1.49 16.06
N TYR A 52 -21.94 0.34 15.53
CA TYR A 52 -21.49 -0.17 14.25
C TYR A 52 -21.83 0.78 13.12
N LEU A 53 -23.04 1.36 13.04
CA LEU A 53 -23.39 2.32 12.00
C LEU A 53 -22.51 3.57 12.01
N LEU A 54 -22.12 4.05 13.20
CA LEU A 54 -21.20 5.19 13.36
C LEU A 54 -19.78 4.87 12.85
N ASP A 55 -19.33 3.62 13.03
CA ASP A 55 -17.96 3.19 12.73
C ASP A 55 -17.86 2.19 11.56
N ARG A 56 -18.96 1.99 10.80
CA ARG A 56 -19.20 0.84 9.92
C ARG A 56 -18.07 0.59 8.92
N HIS A 57 -17.56 1.68 8.36
CA HIS A 57 -16.52 1.62 7.34
C HIS A 57 -15.19 1.13 7.95
N SER A 58 -14.89 1.57 9.17
CA SER A 58 -13.66 1.17 9.85
C SER A 58 -13.76 -0.24 10.42
N VAL A 59 -14.93 -0.62 10.94
CA VAL A 59 -15.19 -1.98 11.44
C VAL A 59 -15.15 -3.00 10.31
N LEU A 60 -15.85 -2.75 9.19
CA LEU A 60 -15.85 -3.65 8.03
C LEU A 60 -14.47 -3.74 7.35
N SER A 61 -13.75 -2.61 7.24
CA SER A 61 -12.38 -2.61 6.71
C SER A 61 -11.44 -3.44 7.57
N ASN A 62 -11.58 -3.37 8.90
CA ASN A 62 -10.79 -4.18 9.81
C ASN A 62 -11.18 -5.67 9.75
N CYS A 63 -12.47 -6.00 9.65
CA CYS A 63 -12.89 -7.38 9.45
C CYS A 63 -12.39 -7.94 8.12
N LEU A 64 -12.44 -7.16 7.04
CA LEU A 64 -11.82 -7.54 5.76
C LEU A 64 -10.31 -7.73 5.90
N GLN A 65 -9.62 -6.85 6.63
CA GLN A 65 -8.19 -6.98 6.92
C GLN A 65 -7.88 -8.20 7.79
N MET A 66 -8.73 -8.56 8.74
CA MET A 66 -8.53 -9.77 9.56
C MET A 66 -8.77 -11.04 8.75
N VAL A 67 -9.80 -11.04 7.87
CA VAL A 67 -10.17 -12.17 7.03
C VAL A 67 -9.21 -12.36 5.86
N LEU A 68 -8.67 -11.27 5.29
CA LEU A 68 -7.76 -11.30 4.14
C LEU A 68 -6.28 -11.17 4.54
N GLY A 69 -5.96 -10.42 5.60
CA GLY A 69 -4.58 -10.08 5.99
C GLY A 69 -3.77 -11.23 6.61
N SER A 70 -4.41 -12.22 7.23
CA SER A 70 -3.70 -13.41 7.74
C SER A 70 -3.28 -14.35 6.60
N ASN A 71 -4.13 -14.54 5.59
CA ASN A 71 -3.87 -15.45 4.48
C ASN A 71 -3.02 -14.84 3.37
N THR A 72 -3.04 -13.51 3.19
CA THR A 72 -2.28 -12.84 2.13
C THR A 72 -0.83 -12.64 2.51
N ILE A 73 -0.53 -12.31 3.78
CA ILE A 73 0.86 -12.13 4.23
C ILE A 73 1.64 -13.44 4.12
N ASP A 74 1.09 -14.54 4.61
CA ASP A 74 1.73 -15.86 4.53
C ASP A 74 2.05 -16.29 3.09
N ALA A 75 1.22 -15.88 2.12
CA ALA A 75 1.39 -16.21 0.71
C ALA A 75 2.64 -15.57 0.08
N PHE A 76 3.02 -14.35 0.48
CA PHE A 76 4.21 -13.68 -0.06
C PHE A 76 5.46 -13.77 0.83
N ILE A 77 5.32 -14.10 2.12
CA ILE A 77 6.46 -14.21 3.06
C ILE A 77 7.44 -15.31 2.63
N LYS A 78 6.97 -16.51 2.28
CA LYS A 78 7.86 -17.62 1.92
C LYS A 78 8.66 -17.36 0.63
N PRO A 79 8.06 -16.91 -0.48
CA PRO A 79 8.83 -16.53 -1.68
C PRO A 79 9.89 -15.46 -1.40
N LEU A 80 9.56 -14.45 -0.59
CA LEU A 80 10.49 -13.38 -0.23
C LEU A 80 11.60 -13.86 0.70
N ALA A 81 11.31 -14.75 1.65
CA ALA A 81 12.32 -15.36 2.52
C ALA A 81 13.35 -16.15 1.72
N TRP A 82 12.89 -16.92 0.73
CA TRP A 82 13.77 -17.63 -0.21
C TRP A 82 14.69 -16.65 -0.95
N HIS A 83 14.12 -15.58 -1.53
CA HIS A 83 14.89 -14.61 -2.30
C HIS A 83 15.87 -13.79 -1.46
N TYR A 84 15.49 -13.45 -0.24
CA TYR A 84 16.41 -12.84 0.73
C TYR A 84 17.59 -13.77 1.00
N THR A 85 17.32 -15.07 1.20
CA THR A 85 18.35 -16.07 1.46
C THR A 85 19.33 -16.19 0.30
N GLU A 86 18.83 -16.36 -0.92
CA GLU A 86 19.68 -16.42 -2.12
C GLU A 86 20.52 -15.16 -2.26
N TRP A 87 19.90 -13.98 -2.13
CA TRP A 87 20.60 -12.70 -2.22
C TRP A 87 21.70 -12.54 -1.14
N ALA A 88 21.41 -12.95 0.10
CA ALA A 88 22.36 -12.85 1.20
C ALA A 88 23.54 -13.83 1.02
N LEU A 89 23.26 -15.07 0.63
CA LEU A 89 24.30 -16.08 0.37
C LEU A 89 25.17 -15.69 -0.83
N ASP A 90 24.58 -15.14 -1.90
CA ASP A 90 25.32 -14.62 -3.05
C ASP A 90 26.27 -13.49 -2.65
N ASN A 91 25.83 -12.59 -1.76
CA ASN A 91 26.69 -11.51 -1.27
C ASN A 91 27.83 -12.06 -0.40
N ILE A 92 27.55 -13.01 0.51
CA ILE A 92 28.60 -13.68 1.30
C ILE A 92 29.61 -14.36 0.37
N ALA A 93 29.13 -15.04 -0.67
CA ALA A 93 29.99 -15.71 -1.64
C ALA A 93 30.85 -14.72 -2.45
N LYS A 94 30.35 -13.52 -2.75
CA LYS A 94 31.12 -12.47 -3.42
C LYS A 94 32.25 -11.95 -2.53
N GLU A 95 31.93 -11.58 -1.29
CA GLU A 95 32.91 -11.08 -0.31
C GLU A 95 34.01 -12.13 -0.01
N THR A 96 33.64 -13.40 0.16
CA THR A 96 34.59 -14.48 0.49
C THR A 96 35.47 -14.92 -0.69
N LYS A 97 34.99 -14.78 -1.94
CA LYS A 97 35.77 -15.06 -3.16
C LYS A 97 36.80 -13.96 -3.48
N GLU A 98 36.61 -12.74 -2.97
CA GLU A 98 37.64 -11.69 -3.05
C GLU A 98 38.83 -11.99 -2.12
N GLU A 99 38.62 -12.76 -1.05
CA GLU A 99 39.67 -13.10 -0.06
C GLU A 99 40.32 -14.48 -0.28
N THR A 100 39.64 -15.45 -0.92
CA THR A 100 40.15 -16.83 -1.03
C THR A 100 40.15 -17.34 -2.47
N LYS A 101 41.30 -17.24 -3.15
CA LYS A 101 41.62 -18.18 -4.23
C LYS A 101 41.93 -19.52 -3.57
N GLU A 102 41.13 -20.54 -3.91
CA GLU A 102 41.27 -21.94 -3.51
C GLU A 102 40.74 -22.27 -2.11
N THR A 103 39.50 -22.76 -2.02
CA THR A 103 39.15 -24.12 -1.53
C THR A 103 37.64 -24.31 -1.34
N GLY A 104 37.09 -25.39 -1.91
CA GLY A 104 35.93 -26.13 -1.37
C GLY A 104 34.51 -25.59 -1.61
N ASP A 105 33.91 -26.01 -2.72
CA ASP A 105 32.53 -25.75 -3.18
C ASP A 105 31.42 -26.48 -2.37
N GLU A 106 31.68 -26.91 -1.13
CA GLU A 106 30.79 -27.84 -0.42
C GLU A 106 29.94 -27.20 0.70
N GLN A 107 30.27 -26.00 1.20
CA GLN A 107 29.48 -25.33 2.25
C GLN A 107 28.34 -24.43 1.72
N ALA A 108 28.40 -23.95 0.48
CA ALA A 108 27.48 -22.94 -0.06
C ALA A 108 26.06 -23.45 -0.34
N HIS A 109 25.85 -24.77 -0.35
CA HIS A 109 24.57 -25.40 -0.71
C HIS A 109 23.87 -26.11 0.45
N LYS A 110 24.31 -25.90 1.70
CA LYS A 110 23.59 -26.47 2.85
C LYS A 110 22.23 -25.78 3.00
N PRO A 111 21.11 -26.54 3.06
CA PRO A 111 19.79 -25.94 3.28
C PRO A 111 19.73 -25.26 4.65
N LEU A 112 18.97 -24.16 4.73
CA LEU A 112 18.74 -23.45 5.99
C LEU A 112 18.25 -24.38 7.09
N SER A 113 18.76 -24.19 8.30
CA SER A 113 18.18 -24.77 9.50
C SER A 113 16.83 -24.14 9.81
N ARG A 114 16.00 -24.86 10.57
CA ARG A 114 14.68 -24.35 11.02
C ARG A 114 14.77 -23.02 11.77
N THR A 115 15.86 -22.81 12.51
CA THR A 115 16.04 -21.59 13.30
C THR A 115 16.40 -20.41 12.40
N GLU A 116 17.22 -20.62 11.37
CA GLU A 116 17.55 -19.58 10.37
C GLU A 116 16.32 -19.20 9.55
N GLU A 117 15.56 -20.20 9.07
CA GLU A 117 14.31 -19.97 8.36
C GLU A 117 13.31 -19.17 9.23
N ALA A 118 13.13 -19.59 10.49
CA ALA A 118 12.27 -18.87 11.44
C ALA A 118 12.77 -17.44 11.71
N GLY A 119 14.09 -17.23 11.78
CA GLY A 119 14.70 -15.91 11.94
C GLY A 119 14.34 -14.97 10.79
N ILE A 120 14.55 -15.42 9.55
CA ILE A 120 14.23 -14.65 8.34
C ILE A 120 12.72 -14.32 8.26
N VAL A 121 11.88 -15.31 8.53
CA VAL A 121 10.43 -15.13 8.53
C VAL A 121 10.00 -14.11 9.58
N ARG A 122 10.52 -14.18 10.82
CA ARG A 122 10.25 -13.18 11.86
C ARG A 122 10.70 -11.79 11.44
N ALA A 123 11.89 -11.67 10.85
CA ALA A 123 12.41 -10.40 10.36
C ALA A 123 11.48 -9.76 9.33
N LEU A 124 10.96 -10.55 8.38
CA LEU A 124 9.99 -10.11 7.37
C LEU A 124 8.68 -9.62 8.02
N TYR A 125 8.10 -10.35 8.97
CA TYR A 125 6.89 -9.90 9.68
C TYR A 125 7.14 -8.61 10.48
N ARG A 126 8.27 -8.50 11.18
CA ARG A 126 8.63 -7.31 11.95
C ARG A 126 8.85 -6.10 11.04
N PHE A 127 9.48 -6.30 9.89
CA PHE A 127 9.60 -5.27 8.85
C PHE A 127 8.24 -4.84 8.29
N GLN A 128 7.34 -5.79 7.99
CA GLN A 128 5.99 -5.46 7.54
C GLN A 128 5.20 -4.70 8.62
N LEU A 129 5.38 -5.06 9.89
CA LEU A 129 4.77 -4.33 11.01
C LEU A 129 5.28 -2.89 11.07
N HIS A 130 6.60 -2.69 10.92
CA HIS A 130 7.18 -1.35 10.81
C HIS A 130 6.55 -0.54 9.65
N CYS A 131 6.43 -1.15 8.46
CA CYS A 131 5.80 -0.51 7.30
C CYS A 131 4.32 -0.19 7.54
N ASN A 132 3.58 -1.06 8.23
CA ASN A 132 2.17 -0.83 8.57
C ASN A 132 1.99 0.33 9.57
N LEU A 133 2.91 0.49 10.51
CA LEU A 133 2.84 1.51 11.56
C LEU A 133 3.33 2.87 11.10
N PHE A 134 4.42 2.90 10.33
CA PHE A 134 5.14 4.15 10.00
C PHE A 134 5.18 4.45 8.51
N GLY A 135 4.77 3.50 7.66
CA GLY A 135 4.89 3.60 6.21
C GLY A 135 3.68 4.16 5.47
N VAL A 136 3.88 4.38 4.18
CA VAL A 136 2.85 4.91 3.27
C VAL A 136 1.98 3.77 2.76
N SER A 137 1.01 3.30 3.56
CA SER A 137 0.10 2.20 3.16
C SER A 137 -0.73 2.52 1.90
N GLN A 138 -0.97 1.49 1.08
CA GLN A 138 -1.91 1.50 -0.06
C GLN A 138 -3.38 1.76 0.34
N TYR A 139 -3.71 1.63 1.63
CA TYR A 139 -5.04 1.89 2.18
C TYR A 139 -5.14 3.21 2.95
N ASN A 140 -4.05 4.00 3.03
CA ASN A 140 -4.02 5.25 3.79
C ASN A 140 -4.64 6.46 3.09
N PHE A 141 -5.37 6.28 1.99
CA PHE A 141 -5.98 7.40 1.27
C PHE A 141 -7.19 8.04 2.00
N PHE A 142 -7.76 7.36 3.01
CA PHE A 142 -8.98 7.83 3.69
C PHE A 142 -8.82 8.20 5.18
N ARG A 143 -7.61 8.20 5.75
CA ARG A 143 -7.39 8.74 7.10
C ARG A 143 -6.36 9.87 7.08
N GLN A 144 -6.86 11.03 7.48
CA GLN A 144 -6.12 12.24 7.74
C GLN A 144 -4.86 12.01 8.59
N ARG A 145 -3.89 12.90 8.35
CA ARG A 145 -2.70 13.21 9.15
C ARG A 145 -1.71 12.06 9.26
N ARG A 146 -0.62 12.19 8.50
CA ARG A 146 0.72 11.79 8.95
C ARG A 146 0.81 12.10 10.45
N LEU A 147 0.85 11.07 11.29
CA LEU A 147 1.63 11.20 12.50
C LEU A 147 3.04 11.36 11.96
N LYS A 148 3.53 12.61 11.86
CA LYS A 148 4.93 12.87 11.57
C LYS A 148 5.69 12.42 12.80
N PHE A 149 5.83 11.11 12.96
CA PHE A 149 6.71 10.55 13.97
C PHE A 149 8.11 11.04 13.62
N LEU A 150 8.74 11.73 14.55
CA LEU A 150 10.16 12.02 14.44
C LEU A 150 10.91 10.70 14.61
N ASP A 151 12.16 10.62 14.14
CA ASP A 151 12.98 9.42 14.29
C ASP A 151 13.04 8.94 15.76
N VAL A 152 13.05 9.90 16.70
CA VAL A 152 13.01 9.65 18.14
C VAL A 152 11.71 8.94 18.58
N ASP A 153 10.57 9.25 17.96
CA ASP A 153 9.30 8.60 18.26
C ASP A 153 9.27 7.18 17.74
N ILE A 154 9.78 6.94 16.52
CA ILE A 154 9.88 5.59 15.94
C ILE A 154 10.79 4.72 16.81
N LEU A 155 11.93 5.26 17.23
CA LEU A 155 12.84 4.59 18.17
C LEU A 155 12.12 4.23 19.48
N ASN A 156 11.38 5.17 20.06
CA ASN A 156 10.72 4.96 21.35
C ASN A 156 9.53 4.01 21.30
N ILE A 157 8.75 4.06 20.23
CA ILE A 157 7.48 3.32 20.09
C ILE A 157 7.75 1.90 19.58
N PHE A 158 8.74 1.72 18.71
CA PHE A 158 8.96 0.46 18.01
C PHE A 158 10.28 -0.19 18.40
N PHE A 159 11.41 0.45 18.09
CA PHE A 159 12.72 -0.20 18.25
C PHE A 159 13.08 -0.50 19.71
N ARG A 160 12.61 0.30 20.68
CA ARG A 160 12.79 0.00 22.12
C ARG A 160 12.09 -1.26 22.61
N VAL A 161 11.10 -1.77 21.88
CA VAL A 161 10.34 -2.97 22.28
C VAL A 161 11.10 -4.26 21.90
N PHE A 162 12.10 -4.14 21.03
CA PHE A 162 12.88 -5.25 20.51
C PHE A 162 14.31 -5.24 21.08
N GLU A 163 14.89 -6.43 21.20
CA GLU A 163 16.32 -6.53 21.50
C GLU A 163 17.15 -6.04 20.31
N PRO A 164 18.39 -5.55 20.51
CA PRO A 164 19.20 -4.97 19.43
C PRO A 164 19.37 -5.88 18.20
N TRP A 165 19.54 -7.19 18.40
CA TRP A 165 19.64 -8.15 17.28
C TRP A 165 18.32 -8.35 16.53
N ASP A 166 17.17 -8.24 17.20
CA ASP A 166 15.86 -8.26 16.55
C ASP A 166 15.66 -6.98 15.70
N VAL A 167 16.25 -5.85 16.12
CA VAL A 167 16.29 -4.61 15.32
C VAL A 167 17.19 -4.78 14.10
N GLU A 168 18.37 -5.39 14.25
CA GLU A 168 19.27 -5.69 13.13
C GLU A 168 18.64 -6.65 12.12
N GLU A 169 17.88 -7.65 12.57
CA GLU A 169 17.09 -8.51 11.67
C GLU A 169 16.17 -7.68 10.75
N ILE A 170 15.50 -6.65 11.28
CA ILE A 170 14.65 -5.74 10.50
C ILE A 170 15.50 -4.91 9.54
N ALA A 171 16.65 -4.42 9.99
CA ALA A 171 17.58 -3.62 9.19
C ALA A 171 18.14 -4.42 7.98
N CYS A 172 18.38 -5.72 8.14
CA CYS A 172 18.76 -6.62 7.06
C CYS A 172 17.68 -6.69 5.96
N ILE A 173 16.41 -6.87 6.34
CA ILE A 173 15.29 -6.87 5.39
C ILE A 173 15.10 -5.51 4.72
N TYR A 174 15.26 -4.41 5.47
CA TYR A 174 15.24 -3.06 4.92
C TYR A 174 16.35 -2.90 3.85
N THR A 175 17.57 -3.36 4.15
CA THR A 175 18.72 -3.28 3.24
C THR A 175 18.48 -4.09 1.97
N PHE A 176 17.97 -5.31 2.09
CA PHE A 176 17.55 -6.14 0.96
C PHE A 176 16.52 -5.42 0.08
N THR A 177 15.47 -4.90 0.71
CA THR A 177 14.37 -4.19 0.02
C THR A 177 14.89 -2.94 -0.69
N LYS A 178 15.76 -2.18 -0.02
CA LYS A 178 16.44 -1.00 -0.57
C LYS A 178 17.30 -1.35 -1.78
N ALA A 179 18.05 -2.44 -1.73
CA ALA A 179 18.87 -2.91 -2.84
C ALA A 179 18.01 -3.27 -4.06
N LYS A 180 16.90 -3.99 -3.85
CA LYS A 180 15.98 -4.37 -4.94
C LYS A 180 15.32 -3.17 -5.60
N TYR A 181 14.80 -2.22 -4.82
CA TYR A 181 14.20 -1.01 -5.39
C TYR A 181 15.21 -0.08 -6.05
N ASN A 182 16.44 0.00 -5.53
CA ASN A 182 17.51 0.73 -6.22
C ASN A 182 17.79 0.15 -7.60
N GLN A 183 17.91 -1.18 -7.71
CA GLN A 183 18.08 -1.85 -8.99
C GLN A 183 16.94 -1.50 -9.95
N ILE A 184 15.69 -1.58 -9.49
CA ILE A 184 14.52 -1.21 -10.31
C ILE A 184 14.61 0.26 -10.75
N PHE A 185 14.94 1.17 -9.85
CA PHE A 185 15.06 2.60 -10.16
C PHE A 185 16.14 2.86 -11.20
N ASP A 186 17.24 2.11 -11.15
CA ASP A 186 18.31 2.17 -12.15
C ASP A 186 17.83 1.65 -13.51
N ASP A 187 17.09 0.53 -13.52
CA ASP A 187 16.53 -0.08 -14.73
C ASP A 187 15.53 0.86 -15.44
N ILE A 188 14.67 1.55 -14.67
CA ILE A 188 13.67 2.47 -15.23
C ILE A 188 14.15 3.93 -15.36
N ARG A 189 15.39 4.23 -14.95
CA ARG A 189 15.93 5.60 -14.89
C ARG A 189 15.80 6.35 -16.19
N TRP A 190 16.25 5.74 -17.29
CA TRP A 190 16.17 6.37 -18.61
C TRP A 190 14.72 6.49 -19.10
N ASP A 191 13.88 5.53 -18.73
CA ASP A 191 12.48 5.52 -19.16
C ASP A 191 11.64 6.64 -18.55
N VAL A 192 11.98 7.15 -17.38
CA VAL A 192 11.25 8.26 -16.77
C VAL A 192 11.96 9.60 -16.91
N HIS A 193 13.15 9.60 -17.51
CA HIS A 193 13.98 10.78 -17.67
C HIS A 193 13.32 11.83 -18.58
N GLN A 194 13.42 13.09 -18.19
CA GLN A 194 12.77 14.21 -18.89
C GLN A 194 13.24 14.38 -20.34
N GLU A 195 14.50 14.02 -20.62
CA GLU A 195 15.11 14.11 -21.96
C GLU A 195 14.86 12.87 -22.81
N ASN A 196 14.07 11.89 -22.35
CA ASN A 196 13.79 10.71 -23.15
C ASN A 196 12.98 11.09 -24.40
N PRO A 197 13.47 10.83 -25.63
CA PRO A 197 12.81 11.27 -26.86
C PRO A 197 11.39 10.72 -27.05
N LYS A 198 11.00 9.67 -26.33
CA LYS A 198 9.63 9.13 -26.38
C LYS A 198 8.55 10.14 -25.99
N PHE A 199 8.92 11.17 -25.22
CA PHE A 199 8.01 12.24 -24.82
C PHE A 199 7.87 13.36 -25.85
N GLU A 200 8.77 13.46 -26.83
CA GLU A 200 8.68 14.46 -27.92
C GLU A 200 7.48 14.19 -28.83
N ALA A 201 7.19 12.92 -29.12
CA ALA A 201 6.09 12.52 -30.00
C ALA A 201 4.72 12.51 -29.33
N GLN A 202 4.66 12.32 -28.00
CA GLN A 202 3.39 12.08 -27.27
C GLN A 202 2.97 13.24 -26.36
N ARG A 203 3.83 14.25 -26.18
CA ARG A 203 3.78 15.28 -25.12
C ARG A 203 3.74 14.65 -23.72
N ARG A 204 4.64 15.07 -22.84
CA ARG A 204 4.66 14.59 -21.45
C ARG A 204 3.34 14.99 -20.77
N PRO A 205 2.64 14.08 -20.07
CA PRO A 205 1.56 14.48 -19.16
C PRO A 205 2.09 15.55 -18.21
N PRO A 206 1.28 16.55 -17.79
CA PRO A 206 1.75 17.58 -16.87
C PRO A 206 2.35 16.93 -15.63
N THR A 207 3.67 17.02 -15.52
CA THR A 207 4.42 16.47 -14.39
C THR A 207 5.26 17.60 -13.84
N PRO A 208 5.23 17.86 -12.53
CA PRO A 208 6.09 18.88 -11.93
C PRO A 208 7.55 18.66 -12.32
N ASP A 209 8.28 19.76 -12.56
CA ASP A 209 9.72 19.70 -12.83
C ASP A 209 10.42 18.92 -11.71
N GLY A 210 11.24 17.93 -12.08
CA GLY A 210 11.95 17.07 -11.13
C GLY A 210 11.14 15.94 -10.48
N ALA A 211 9.86 15.72 -10.84
CA ALA A 211 9.01 14.69 -10.22
C ALA A 211 9.57 13.24 -10.29
N PHE A 212 10.40 12.95 -11.30
CA PHE A 212 11.07 11.66 -11.49
C PHE A 212 12.57 11.84 -11.75
N ASP A 213 13.17 12.88 -11.18
CA ASP A 213 14.60 13.10 -11.26
C ASP A 213 15.32 12.11 -10.33
N PHE A 214 15.70 10.95 -10.88
CA PHE A 214 16.49 9.96 -10.15
C PHE A 214 17.97 10.33 -10.02
N ASP A 215 18.42 11.41 -10.67
CA ASP A 215 19.80 11.91 -10.56
C ASP A 215 19.97 12.84 -9.37
N SER A 216 18.89 13.49 -8.96
CA SER A 216 18.79 14.13 -7.65
C SER A 216 18.83 13.07 -6.55
N GLU A 217 19.95 13.01 -5.82
CA GLU A 217 20.13 12.13 -4.66
C GLU A 217 19.00 12.28 -3.63
N MET A 218 18.57 13.53 -3.39
CA MET A 218 17.48 13.84 -2.47
C MET A 218 16.15 13.27 -2.96
N THR A 219 15.79 13.50 -4.23
CA THR A 219 14.53 13.03 -4.82
C THR A 219 14.51 11.50 -4.86
N ARG A 220 15.61 10.89 -5.30
CA ARG A 220 15.78 9.45 -5.32
C ARG A 220 15.63 8.85 -3.92
N SER A 221 16.28 9.43 -2.91
CA SER A 221 16.19 8.94 -1.53
C SER A 221 14.76 9.00 -0.99
N MET A 222 14.05 10.11 -1.22
CA MET A 222 12.65 10.27 -0.77
C MET A 222 11.71 9.27 -1.45
N LEU A 223 11.86 9.07 -2.75
CA LEU A 223 11.06 8.10 -3.52
C LEU A 223 11.36 6.67 -3.08
N LEU A 224 12.64 6.36 -2.83
CA LEU A 224 13.08 5.05 -2.38
C LEU A 224 12.52 4.72 -0.99
N GLU A 225 12.66 5.64 -0.03
CA GLU A 225 12.10 5.48 1.31
C GLU A 225 10.57 5.34 1.28
N GLY A 226 9.90 6.19 0.50
CA GLY A 226 8.46 6.12 0.29
C GLY A 226 8.00 4.80 -0.35
N THR A 227 8.83 4.20 -1.19
CA THR A 227 8.54 2.91 -1.86
C THR A 227 8.79 1.73 -0.94
N ILE A 228 9.91 1.72 -0.21
CA ILE A 228 10.25 0.68 0.78
C ILE A 228 9.15 0.58 1.84
N THR A 229 8.68 1.72 2.33
CA THR A 229 7.67 1.79 3.39
C THR A 229 6.27 1.35 2.96
N ARG A 230 6.05 1.00 1.68
CA ARG A 230 4.82 0.32 1.21
C ARG A 230 4.77 -1.15 1.59
N GLY A 231 5.87 -1.71 2.09
CA GLY A 231 5.95 -3.05 2.64
C GLY A 231 6.17 -4.16 1.60
N LEU A 232 6.04 -5.39 2.08
CA LEU A 232 6.37 -6.62 1.39
C LEU A 232 5.39 -6.97 0.25
N GLU A 233 4.15 -6.48 0.30
CA GLU A 233 3.17 -6.72 -0.76
C GLU A 233 3.61 -6.06 -2.07
N LEU A 234 4.06 -4.79 -2.01
CA LEU A 234 4.60 -4.12 -3.19
C LEU A 234 5.89 -4.79 -3.65
N LEU A 235 6.77 -5.18 -2.70
CA LEU A 235 8.02 -5.85 -3.04
C LEU A 235 7.74 -7.18 -3.77
N HIS A 236 6.79 -7.97 -3.27
CA HIS A 236 6.36 -9.20 -3.89
C HIS A 236 5.76 -8.93 -5.28
N TYR A 237 4.86 -7.96 -5.39
CA TYR A 237 4.24 -7.60 -6.66
C TYR A 237 5.29 -7.18 -7.70
N VAL A 238 6.19 -6.26 -7.35
CA VAL A 238 7.21 -5.80 -8.29
C VAL A 238 8.19 -6.93 -8.63
N HIS A 239 8.64 -7.71 -7.66
CA HIS A 239 9.64 -8.74 -7.92
C HIS A 239 9.08 -9.97 -8.66
N PHE A 240 7.85 -10.39 -8.37
CA PHE A 240 7.28 -11.63 -8.92
C PHE A 240 6.19 -11.40 -9.99
N GLU A 241 5.38 -10.35 -9.85
CA GLU A 241 4.20 -10.09 -10.70
C GLU A 241 4.50 -9.06 -11.81
N THR A 242 5.48 -8.16 -11.65
CA THR A 242 5.82 -7.17 -12.70
C THR A 242 6.66 -7.73 -13.86
N LYS A 243 6.41 -9.00 -14.23
CA LYS A 243 6.65 -9.48 -15.60
C LYS A 243 5.83 -8.67 -16.64
N ASP A 244 4.85 -7.89 -16.18
CA ASP A 244 3.78 -7.31 -16.99
C ASP A 244 3.98 -5.87 -17.49
N HIS A 245 5.05 -5.15 -17.13
CA HIS A 245 5.39 -3.94 -17.90
C HIS A 245 5.92 -4.31 -19.29
N ALA A 246 6.71 -5.37 -19.37
CA ALA A 246 7.05 -5.99 -20.64
C ALA A 246 5.79 -6.54 -21.30
N HIS A 247 4.92 -7.33 -20.67
CA HIS A 247 3.73 -7.84 -21.38
C HIS A 247 2.71 -6.76 -21.77
N LEU A 248 2.45 -5.70 -21.00
CA LEU A 248 1.62 -4.57 -21.45
C LEU A 248 2.27 -3.77 -22.58
N TYR A 249 3.58 -3.52 -22.51
CA TYR A 249 4.35 -2.89 -23.57
C TYR A 249 4.41 -3.77 -24.83
N MET A 250 4.70 -5.06 -24.69
CA MET A 250 4.75 -6.08 -25.74
C MET A 250 3.36 -6.34 -26.32
N ARG A 251 2.29 -6.33 -25.52
CA ARG A 251 0.91 -6.37 -26.02
C ARG A 251 0.62 -5.13 -26.85
N ARG A 252 0.94 -3.92 -26.35
CA ARG A 252 0.77 -2.68 -27.14
C ARG A 252 1.68 -2.64 -28.37
N LYS A 253 2.86 -3.26 -28.33
CA LYS A 253 3.86 -3.25 -29.41
C LYS A 253 3.58 -4.28 -30.50
N TYR A 254 3.23 -5.51 -30.13
CA TYR A 254 3.05 -6.65 -31.04
C TYR A 254 1.57 -6.96 -31.34
N HIS A 255 0.64 -6.59 -30.45
CA HIS A 255 -0.80 -6.84 -30.61
C HIS A 255 -1.63 -5.60 -30.25
N PRO A 256 -1.41 -4.45 -30.94
CA PRO A 256 -2.13 -3.23 -30.65
C PRO A 256 -3.63 -3.40 -30.87
N SER A 257 -4.44 -3.02 -29.89
CA SER A 257 -5.88 -2.87 -30.10
C SER A 257 -6.17 -1.59 -30.87
N ASP A 258 -7.34 -1.51 -31.52
CA ASP A 258 -7.80 -0.27 -32.17
C ASP A 258 -7.75 0.93 -31.22
N LYS A 259 -8.07 0.73 -29.94
CA LYS A 259 -8.00 1.78 -28.90
C LYS A 259 -6.55 2.26 -28.69
N ASP A 260 -5.58 1.35 -28.66
CA ASP A 260 -4.17 1.71 -28.52
C ASP A 260 -3.64 2.45 -29.76
N LEU A 261 -4.18 2.17 -30.94
CA LEU A 261 -3.85 2.90 -32.18
C LEU A 261 -4.48 4.31 -32.19
N LYS A 262 -5.74 4.45 -31.74
CA LYS A 262 -6.41 5.75 -31.60
C LYS A 262 -5.64 6.69 -30.68
N GLN A 263 -5.14 6.17 -29.55
CA GLN A 263 -4.31 6.95 -28.64
C GLN A 263 -2.98 7.35 -29.31
N ARG A 264 -2.30 6.43 -30.00
CA ARG A 264 -1.00 6.72 -30.66
C ARG A 264 -1.09 7.77 -31.76
N ARG A 265 -2.22 7.83 -32.47
CA ARG A 265 -2.49 8.84 -33.50
C ARG A 265 -3.03 10.16 -32.93
N CYS A 266 -3.29 10.21 -31.62
CA CYS A 266 -3.96 11.33 -30.97
C CYS A 266 -5.32 11.65 -31.62
N ASP A 267 -6.10 10.61 -31.93
CA ASP A 267 -7.40 10.77 -32.60
C ASP A 267 -8.28 11.75 -31.79
N PRO A 268 -8.97 12.72 -32.44
CA PRO A 268 -9.74 13.73 -31.75
C PRO A 268 -10.93 13.12 -31.01
N LEU A 269 -11.13 13.53 -29.77
CA LEU A 269 -12.23 13.14 -28.90
C LEU A 269 -12.79 14.36 -28.14
N PRO A 270 -13.38 15.34 -28.84
CA PRO A 270 -13.97 16.51 -28.21
C PRO A 270 -15.26 16.15 -27.46
N PHE A 271 -15.57 16.93 -26.42
CA PHE A 271 -16.86 16.82 -25.74
C PHE A 271 -18.00 17.24 -26.67
N GLN A 272 -19.09 16.48 -26.67
CA GLN A 272 -20.27 16.74 -27.50
C GLN A 272 -21.53 16.91 -26.66
N SER A 273 -21.79 15.99 -25.72
CA SER A 273 -22.91 16.06 -24.78
C SER A 273 -22.73 15.08 -23.63
N ASP A 274 -23.52 15.22 -22.57
CA ASP A 274 -23.55 14.30 -21.41
C ASP A 274 -24.34 13.00 -21.68
N ARG A 275 -24.38 12.51 -22.93
CA ARG A 275 -25.01 11.22 -23.23
C ARG A 275 -24.14 10.06 -22.76
N GLU A 276 -24.76 8.98 -22.32
CA GLU A 276 -24.08 7.79 -21.78
C GLU A 276 -23.16 7.09 -22.79
N ASP A 277 -23.43 7.23 -24.10
CA ASP A 277 -22.63 6.64 -25.17
C ASP A 277 -21.43 7.50 -25.62
N LEU A 278 -21.24 8.66 -25.00
CA LEU A 278 -20.21 9.64 -25.35
C LEU A 278 -19.25 9.87 -24.17
N PRO A 279 -17.99 10.29 -24.44
CA PRO A 279 -17.04 10.57 -23.37
C PRO A 279 -17.51 11.75 -22.51
N PRO A 280 -17.49 11.63 -21.17
CA PRO A 280 -17.84 12.73 -20.27
C PRO A 280 -16.91 13.92 -20.46
N LEU A 281 -17.41 15.14 -20.19
CA LEU A 281 -16.62 16.38 -20.30
C LEU A 281 -15.30 16.25 -19.52
N ALA A 282 -15.37 15.69 -18.32
CA ALA A 282 -14.22 15.46 -17.45
C ALA A 282 -13.08 14.68 -18.14
N TRP A 283 -13.41 13.63 -18.89
CA TRP A 283 -12.43 12.82 -19.62
C TRP A 283 -11.79 13.60 -20.76
N THR A 284 -12.60 14.35 -21.50
CA THR A 284 -12.12 15.14 -22.63
C THR A 284 -11.23 16.31 -22.17
N LEU A 285 -11.45 16.86 -20.98
CA LEU A 285 -10.62 17.94 -20.43
C LEU A 285 -9.23 17.45 -20.03
N ILE A 286 -9.14 16.35 -19.27
CA ILE A 286 -7.85 15.76 -18.85
C ILE A 286 -6.97 15.43 -20.05
N TRP A 287 -7.57 14.96 -21.15
CA TRP A 287 -6.84 14.57 -22.36
C TRP A 287 -6.87 15.63 -23.47
N GLN A 288 -7.22 16.88 -23.13
CA GLN A 288 -7.20 18.02 -24.04
C GLN A 288 -7.93 17.78 -25.38
N GLY A 289 -9.04 17.06 -25.32
CA GLY A 289 -9.86 16.72 -26.49
C GLY A 289 -9.28 15.65 -27.40
N THR A 290 -8.32 14.85 -26.92
CA THR A 290 -7.74 13.72 -27.66
C THR A 290 -8.08 12.38 -27.01
N TYR A 291 -8.11 11.31 -27.81
CA TYR A 291 -8.40 9.97 -27.33
C TYR A 291 -7.26 9.43 -26.46
N SER A 292 -7.57 8.97 -25.25
CA SER A 292 -6.63 8.29 -24.37
C SER A 292 -7.22 6.99 -23.83
N ASN A 293 -6.40 5.94 -23.86
CA ASN A 293 -6.65 4.62 -23.25
C ASN A 293 -5.80 4.43 -21.97
N LEU A 294 -5.29 5.53 -21.40
CA LEU A 294 -4.56 5.52 -20.13
C LEU A 294 -5.56 5.58 -18.96
N LEU A 295 -5.49 4.58 -18.08
CA LEU A 295 -6.39 4.37 -16.94
C LEU A 295 -5.55 4.15 -15.68
N GLY A 296 -6.14 4.28 -14.49
CA GLY A 296 -5.42 3.99 -13.25
C GLY A 296 -4.28 4.97 -12.98
N TRP A 297 -3.06 4.48 -12.74
CA TRP A 297 -1.89 5.27 -12.30
C TRP A 297 -1.57 6.55 -13.11
N TYR A 298 -2.08 6.69 -14.34
CA TYR A 298 -1.89 7.85 -15.22
C TYR A 298 -2.86 9.02 -14.97
N ILE A 299 -3.83 8.88 -14.06
CA ILE A 299 -4.80 9.93 -13.73
C ILE A 299 -4.60 10.30 -12.27
N GLU A 300 -4.45 11.60 -12.00
CA GLU A 300 -4.25 12.11 -10.65
C GLU A 300 -5.40 11.71 -9.71
N ASP A 301 -5.04 11.18 -8.55
CA ASP A 301 -6.01 10.75 -7.54
C ASP A 301 -6.82 11.93 -6.98
N ALA A 302 -6.26 13.15 -7.02
CA ALA A 302 -6.95 14.38 -6.61
C ALA A 302 -8.29 14.58 -7.34
N SER A 303 -8.39 14.15 -8.60
CA SER A 303 -9.64 14.21 -9.39
C SER A 303 -10.63 13.10 -9.02
N ARG A 304 -10.12 11.93 -8.62
CA ARG A 304 -10.95 10.76 -8.28
C ARG A 304 -11.71 10.92 -6.97
N VAL A 305 -11.12 11.61 -5.99
CA VAL A 305 -11.69 11.76 -4.64
C VAL A 305 -13.09 12.37 -4.67
N TRP A 306 -13.38 13.22 -5.66
CA TRP A 306 -14.68 13.84 -5.83
C TRP A 306 -15.46 13.26 -7.03
N GLY A 307 -15.04 12.14 -7.61
CA GLY A 307 -15.82 11.41 -8.61
C GLY A 307 -15.91 12.11 -9.98
N TYR A 308 -14.88 12.84 -10.39
CA TYR A 308 -14.89 13.74 -11.56
C TYR A 308 -15.54 13.17 -12.84
N ILE A 309 -15.38 11.87 -13.11
CA ILE A 309 -15.91 11.20 -14.31
C ILE A 309 -17.43 11.00 -14.29
N MET A 310 -18.06 11.04 -13.12
CA MET A 310 -19.48 10.73 -12.90
C MET A 310 -20.38 11.95 -13.05
N TRP A 311 -19.81 13.14 -13.22
CA TRP A 311 -20.55 14.39 -13.25
C TRP A 311 -20.71 14.90 -14.69
N GLY A 312 -21.93 15.34 -15.00
CA GLY A 312 -22.21 16.03 -16.27
C GLY A 312 -21.61 17.44 -16.31
N ALA A 313 -21.53 18.00 -17.52
CA ALA A 313 -20.91 19.29 -17.81
C ALA A 313 -21.43 20.43 -16.95
N ALA A 314 -22.76 20.55 -16.80
CA ALA A 314 -23.37 21.63 -16.01
C ALA A 314 -22.91 21.62 -14.53
N ARG A 315 -22.72 20.43 -13.95
CA ARG A 315 -22.25 20.29 -12.57
C ARG A 315 -20.77 20.65 -12.47
N LEU A 316 -19.94 20.23 -13.43
CA LEU A 316 -18.51 20.55 -13.46
C LEU A 316 -18.26 22.05 -13.63
N GLU A 317 -19.10 22.76 -14.37
CA GLU A 317 -19.03 24.21 -14.54
C GLU A 317 -19.44 24.94 -13.25
N HIS A 318 -20.59 24.58 -12.67
CA HIS A 318 -21.10 25.28 -11.50
C HIS A 318 -20.22 25.14 -10.25
N THR A 319 -19.49 24.03 -10.13
CA THR A 319 -18.58 23.79 -8.98
C THR A 319 -17.16 24.32 -9.19
N GLY A 320 -16.85 24.89 -10.37
CA GLY A 320 -15.49 25.28 -10.73
C GLY A 320 -14.54 24.10 -10.99
N ALA A 321 -15.06 22.87 -10.96
CA ALA A 321 -14.27 21.66 -11.13
C ALA A 321 -13.71 21.51 -12.55
N LYS A 322 -14.39 22.10 -13.54
CA LYS A 322 -13.91 22.23 -14.92
C LYS A 322 -12.53 22.90 -14.99
N ASP A 323 -12.32 23.98 -14.24
CA ASP A 323 -11.06 24.72 -14.24
C ASP A 323 -9.95 23.96 -13.53
N LEU A 324 -10.30 23.13 -12.53
CA LEU A 324 -9.34 22.25 -11.85
C LEU A 324 -8.85 21.14 -12.79
N LEU A 325 -9.77 20.50 -13.52
CA LEU A 325 -9.43 19.45 -14.49
C LEU A 325 -8.63 19.97 -15.68
N ALA A 326 -8.83 21.22 -16.08
CA ALA A 326 -8.08 21.85 -17.17
C ALA A 326 -6.65 22.27 -16.78
N ARG A 327 -6.30 22.23 -15.48
CA ARG A 327 -4.96 22.58 -14.95
C ARG A 327 -4.11 21.35 -14.64
N GLN A 328 -4.69 20.16 -14.66
CA GLN A 328 -4.00 18.88 -14.60
C GLN A 328 -3.37 18.54 -15.94
#